data_AF-A0A9P0LM47-F1
#
_entry.id   AF-A0A9P0LM47-F1
#
_cell.length_a   1.000
_cell.length_b   1.000
_cell.length_c   1.000
_cell.angle_alpha   90.00
_cell.angle_beta   90.00
_cell.angle_gamma   90.00
#
_symmetry.space_group_name_H-M   'P 1'
#
loop_
_entity.id
_entity.type
_entity.pdbx_description
1 polymer ?
#
loop_
_entity_poly.entity_id
_entity_poly.type
_entity_poly.pdbx_seq_one_letter_code
_entity_poly.pdbx_strand_id
1 'polypeptide(L)'
;MGSLKKKALVVPAFEIQKIGTSIPRNKRQLLSKLEDKSVIPFLSSVWAPGHAPTDYEKWKTAEESYQVEWKPDYEPYIVVYKDVVGYNEKFVGFGWNKVSHVMELEAQNYQFIVLPNVFIVHTPHTPSYDIARFRSSPIYRLCLQMLKEEFIMKLNKNYNRHFVYTNSSISLMNVYLRRRKRNFVLPGSQTTVETNTDYPSNSE
;
A
#
# COMPACT_ATOMS: atom_id res chain seq x y z
N MET A 1 -11.92 -0.33 29.82
CA MET A 1 -11.23 0.47 28.78
C MET A 1 -10.09 -0.28 28.04
N GLY A 2 -9.91 -1.60 28.22
CA GLY A 2 -8.82 -2.37 27.58
C GLY A 2 -9.12 -3.02 26.22
N SER A 3 -10.35 -2.95 25.71
CA SER A 3 -10.78 -3.79 24.57
C SER A 3 -10.23 -3.40 23.20
N LEU A 4 -9.63 -2.21 23.06
CA LEU A 4 -9.13 -1.64 21.79
C LEU A 4 -7.61 -1.43 21.73
N LYS A 5 -6.87 -1.73 22.80
CA LYS A 5 -5.40 -1.65 22.75
C LYS A 5 -4.86 -2.71 21.78
N LYS A 6 -3.84 -2.34 20.99
CA LYS A 6 -3.20 -3.22 19.98
C LYS A 6 -4.19 -3.83 18.98
N LYS A 7 -5.25 -3.10 18.62
CA LYS A 7 -6.18 -3.46 17.54
C LYS A 7 -6.18 -2.38 16.47
N ALA A 8 -6.00 -2.80 15.23
CA ALA A 8 -6.19 -1.99 14.04
C ALA A 8 -7.48 -2.45 13.35
N LEU A 9 -8.54 -1.64 13.48
CA LEU A 9 -9.81 -1.93 12.84
C LEU A 9 -9.71 -1.56 11.37
N VAL A 10 -9.67 -2.55 10.49
CA VAL A 10 -9.54 -2.39 9.06
C VAL A 10 -10.88 -1.98 8.46
N VAL A 11 -10.86 -0.91 7.66
CA VAL A 11 -11.97 -0.43 6.85
C VAL A 11 -11.69 -0.82 5.39
N PRO A 12 -12.44 -1.78 4.82
CA PRO A 12 -12.24 -2.20 3.44
C PRO A 12 -12.44 -1.06 2.46
N ALA A 13 -11.59 -1.02 1.44
CA ALA A 13 -11.58 0.04 0.45
C ALA A 13 -12.00 -0.49 -0.92
N PHE A 14 -12.79 0.31 -1.61
CA PHE A 14 -13.29 0.03 -2.94
C PHE A 14 -13.04 1.23 -3.85
N GLU A 15 -13.04 1.03 -5.15
CA GLU A 15 -12.92 2.09 -6.15
C GLU A 15 -14.03 2.01 -7.19
N ILE A 16 -14.57 3.18 -7.51
CA ILE A 16 -15.45 3.36 -8.66
C ILE A 16 -14.62 3.29 -9.94
N GLN A 17 -15.12 2.56 -10.95
CA GLN A 17 -14.41 2.39 -12.22
C GLN A 17 -14.68 3.49 -13.24
N LYS A 18 -15.79 4.23 -13.12
CA LYS A 18 -16.21 5.27 -14.10
C LYS A 18 -16.68 6.54 -13.41
N ILE A 19 -16.21 7.70 -13.89
CA ILE A 19 -16.67 9.02 -13.44
C ILE A 19 -18.20 9.11 -13.59
N GLY A 20 -18.88 9.69 -12.60
CA GLY A 20 -20.33 9.82 -12.58
C GLY A 20 -21.09 8.60 -12.04
N THR A 21 -20.40 7.48 -11.76
CA THR A 21 -21.02 6.35 -11.05
C THR A 21 -21.46 6.79 -9.65
N SER A 22 -22.69 6.45 -9.28
CA SER A 22 -23.23 6.75 -7.94
C SER A 22 -22.45 6.03 -6.84
N ILE A 23 -22.12 6.76 -5.77
CA ILE A 23 -21.42 6.21 -4.60
C ILE A 23 -22.41 5.35 -3.79
N PRO A 24 -22.12 4.07 -3.51
CA PRO A 24 -22.97 3.23 -2.68
C PRO A 24 -23.03 3.75 -1.25
N ARG A 25 -24.23 3.84 -0.68
CA ARG A 25 -24.45 4.36 0.68
C ARG A 25 -24.46 3.28 1.76
N ASN A 26 -24.53 2.01 1.38
CA ASN A 26 -24.56 0.88 2.28
C ASN A 26 -24.03 -0.39 1.60
N LYS A 27 -23.74 -1.42 2.41
CA LYS A 27 -23.15 -2.68 1.95
C LYS A 27 -23.98 -3.35 0.85
N ARG A 28 -25.31 -3.36 0.95
CA ARG A 28 -26.20 -3.93 -0.08
C ARG A 28 -26.02 -3.26 -1.44
N GLN A 29 -26.00 -1.92 -1.48
CA GLN A 29 -25.75 -1.18 -2.72
C GLN A 29 -24.35 -1.42 -3.27
N LEU A 30 -23.35 -1.53 -2.38
CA LEU A 30 -21.99 -1.84 -2.78
C LEU A 30 -21.88 -3.25 -3.40
N LEU A 31 -22.53 -4.26 -2.81
CA LEU A 31 -22.55 -5.63 -3.33
C LEU A 31 -23.14 -5.69 -4.75
N SER A 32 -24.26 -5.01 -4.99
CA SER A 32 -24.85 -4.91 -6.34
C SER A 32 -23.88 -4.28 -7.35
N LYS A 33 -23.08 -3.29 -6.93
CA LYS A 33 -22.06 -2.65 -7.78
C LYS A 33 -20.77 -3.47 -7.95
N LEU A 34 -20.51 -4.42 -7.05
CA LEU A 34 -19.44 -5.40 -7.21
C LEU A 34 -19.81 -6.45 -8.26
N GLU A 35 -21.08 -6.86 -8.32
CA GLU A 35 -21.61 -7.81 -9.31
C GLU A 35 -21.49 -7.26 -10.74
N ASP A 36 -21.88 -6.00 -10.95
CA ASP A 36 -21.81 -5.33 -12.26
C ASP A 36 -20.42 -4.73 -12.58
N LYS A 37 -19.46 -4.87 -11.66
CA LYS A 37 -18.07 -4.35 -11.74
C LYS A 37 -17.97 -2.83 -11.90
N SER A 38 -19.02 -2.07 -11.59
CA SER A 38 -18.94 -0.60 -11.52
C SER A 38 -18.12 -0.11 -10.32
N VAL A 39 -17.99 -0.96 -9.30
CA VAL A 39 -17.07 -0.81 -8.17
C VAL A 39 -16.27 -2.10 -8.02
N ILE A 40 -14.98 -1.99 -7.71
CA ILE A 40 -14.10 -3.15 -7.41
C ILE A 40 -13.30 -2.90 -6.13
N PRO A 41 -12.68 -3.92 -5.51
CA PRO A 41 -11.74 -3.70 -4.42
C PRO A 41 -10.60 -2.76 -4.84
N PHE A 42 -10.26 -1.81 -3.97
CA PHE A 42 -9.35 -0.71 -4.26
C PHE A 42 -8.00 -1.21 -4.77
N LEU A 43 -7.55 -0.68 -5.91
CA LEU A 43 -6.31 -1.02 -6.62
C LEU A 43 -6.11 -2.51 -6.93
N SER A 44 -7.15 -3.34 -6.86
CA SER A 44 -7.02 -4.79 -7.04
C SER A 44 -6.44 -5.22 -8.39
N SER A 45 -6.62 -4.40 -9.43
CA SER A 45 -6.09 -4.63 -10.79
C SER A 45 -4.66 -4.12 -10.99
N VAL A 46 -4.15 -3.27 -10.09
CA VAL A 46 -2.85 -2.57 -10.24
C VAL A 46 -1.86 -3.00 -9.17
N TRP A 47 -2.30 -3.10 -7.92
CA TRP A 47 -1.50 -3.42 -6.76
C TRP A 47 -2.31 -4.21 -5.71
N ALA A 48 -2.68 -5.43 -6.10
CA ALA A 48 -3.43 -6.35 -5.24
C ALA A 48 -2.80 -6.59 -3.85
N PRO A 49 -1.47 -6.74 -3.68
CA PRO A 49 -0.86 -6.98 -2.36
C PRO A 49 -1.22 -5.92 -1.30
N GLY A 50 -1.43 -4.67 -1.73
CA GLY A 50 -1.81 -3.56 -0.84
C GLY A 50 -3.10 -3.78 -0.07
N HIS A 51 -4.05 -4.54 -0.62
CA HIS A 51 -5.37 -4.69 -0.01
C HIS A 51 -5.88 -6.12 0.07
N ALA A 52 -5.31 -7.06 -0.69
CA ALA A 52 -5.74 -8.46 -0.74
C ALA A 52 -5.85 -9.16 0.63
N PRO A 53 -4.98 -8.91 1.63
CA PRO A 53 -5.11 -9.52 2.95
C PRO A 53 -6.41 -9.18 3.69
N THR A 54 -7.18 -8.18 3.24
CA THR A 54 -8.52 -7.87 3.77
C THR A 54 -9.52 -9.01 3.58
N ASP A 55 -9.26 -9.93 2.62
CA ASP A 55 -10.17 -11.02 2.24
C ASP A 55 -11.58 -10.50 1.87
N TYR A 56 -11.66 -9.86 0.70
CA TYR A 56 -12.90 -9.26 0.20
C TYR A 56 -13.99 -10.29 -0.08
N GLU A 57 -13.64 -11.55 -0.40
CA GLU A 57 -14.64 -12.60 -0.61
C GLU A 57 -15.33 -12.96 0.70
N LYS A 58 -14.57 -13.12 1.79
CA LYS A 58 -15.13 -13.25 3.13
C LYS A 58 -15.92 -12.01 3.54
N TRP A 59 -15.43 -10.81 3.22
CA TRP A 59 -16.10 -9.56 3.60
C TRP A 59 -17.53 -9.46 3.05
N LYS A 60 -17.78 -9.93 1.81
CA LYS A 60 -19.09 -9.81 1.15
C LYS A 60 -20.21 -10.41 1.98
N THR A 61 -19.96 -11.54 2.64
CA THR A 61 -20.96 -12.27 3.44
C THR A 61 -20.78 -12.12 4.95
N ALA A 62 -19.69 -11.49 5.41
CA ALA A 62 -19.44 -11.29 6.83
C ALA A 62 -20.51 -10.41 7.51
N GLU A 63 -21.08 -10.89 8.60
CA GLU A 63 -21.96 -10.13 9.50
C GLU A 63 -21.21 -9.65 10.75
N GLU A 64 -20.16 -10.37 11.15
CA GLU A 64 -19.28 -10.07 12.27
C GLU A 64 -17.88 -9.65 11.81
N SER A 65 -17.17 -8.92 12.68
CA SER A 65 -15.77 -8.56 12.42
C SER A 65 -14.87 -9.79 12.48
N TYR A 66 -13.86 -9.84 11.62
CA TYR A 66 -12.93 -10.96 11.56
C TYR A 66 -11.48 -10.49 11.55
N GLN A 67 -10.61 -11.26 12.19
CA GLN A 67 -9.18 -11.01 12.13
C GLN A 67 -8.60 -11.51 10.81
N VAL A 68 -7.64 -10.78 10.27
CA VAL A 68 -6.80 -11.19 9.13
C VAL A 68 -5.34 -11.24 9.53
N GLU A 69 -4.56 -12.07 8.84
CA GLU A 69 -3.12 -12.12 8.99
C GLU A 69 -2.49 -10.97 8.19
N TRP A 70 -1.54 -10.25 8.80
CA TRP A 70 -0.74 -9.28 8.07
C TRP A 70 0.12 -9.99 7.00
N LYS A 71 0.31 -9.33 5.86
CA LYS A 71 1.24 -9.76 4.81
C LYS A 71 2.09 -8.57 4.35
N PRO A 72 3.27 -8.81 3.76
CA PRO A 72 4.09 -7.75 3.16
C PRO A 72 3.26 -6.88 2.21
N ASP A 73 3.58 -5.58 2.21
CA ASP A 73 2.90 -4.53 1.43
C ASP A 73 1.44 -4.22 1.81
N TYR A 74 0.87 -4.87 2.83
CA TYR A 74 -0.50 -4.60 3.26
C TYR A 74 -0.68 -3.13 3.70
N GLU A 75 -1.59 -2.41 3.04
CA GLU A 75 -1.80 -0.97 3.15
C GLU A 75 -3.28 -0.56 3.39
N PRO A 76 -3.98 -1.18 4.36
CA PRO A 76 -5.39 -0.91 4.62
C PRO A 76 -5.63 0.51 5.14
N TYR A 77 -6.88 0.96 5.05
CA TYR A 77 -7.37 2.04 5.89
C TYR A 77 -7.73 1.46 7.26
N ILE A 78 -7.26 2.09 8.34
CA ILE A 78 -7.43 1.58 9.70
C ILE A 78 -7.96 2.65 10.65
N VAL A 79 -8.72 2.20 11.65
CA VAL A 79 -9.05 2.96 12.85
C VAL A 79 -8.32 2.31 14.03
N VAL A 80 -7.54 3.11 14.75
CA VAL A 80 -6.69 2.66 15.86
C VAL A 80 -6.91 3.55 17.08
N TYR A 81 -6.61 3.02 18.26
CA TYR A 81 -6.59 3.83 19.48
C TYR A 81 -5.50 4.91 19.39
N LYS A 82 -5.75 6.09 19.99
CA LYS A 82 -4.90 7.29 19.88
C LYS A 82 -3.43 7.09 20.29
N ASP A 83 -3.17 6.14 21.18
CA ASP A 83 -1.83 5.75 21.61
C ASP A 83 -1.24 4.76 20.61
N VAL A 84 -0.96 5.27 19.41
CA VAL A 84 -0.38 4.53 18.29
C VAL A 84 0.92 5.19 17.89
N VAL A 85 1.85 4.41 17.33
CA VAL A 85 3.07 4.97 16.74
C VAL A 85 2.71 5.97 15.63
N GLY A 86 3.46 7.06 15.55
CA GLY A 86 3.31 8.04 14.47
C GLY A 86 3.79 7.48 13.13
N TYR A 87 3.45 8.17 12.04
CA TYR A 87 4.04 7.89 10.73
C TYR A 87 5.54 8.20 10.75
N ASN A 88 6.32 7.40 10.03
CA ASN A 88 7.73 7.67 9.84
C ASN A 88 7.90 8.78 8.79
N GLU A 89 8.33 9.96 9.25
CA GLU A 89 8.46 11.19 8.46
C GLU A 89 9.52 11.10 7.33
N LYS A 90 10.33 10.05 7.27
CA LYS A 90 11.23 9.82 6.14
C LYS A 90 10.49 9.38 4.87
N PHE A 91 9.33 8.74 5.00
CA PHE A 91 8.50 8.34 3.86
C PHE A 91 7.64 9.52 3.41
N VAL A 92 8.20 10.33 2.50
CA VAL A 92 7.58 11.55 1.96
C VAL A 92 7.10 11.35 0.53
N GLY A 93 6.07 12.09 0.12
CA GLY A 93 5.51 12.01 -1.23
C GLY A 93 4.74 10.71 -1.45
N PHE A 94 4.95 10.08 -2.60
CA PHE A 94 4.26 8.86 -3.01
C PHE A 94 5.05 7.59 -2.63
N GLY A 95 4.34 6.63 -2.05
CA GLY A 95 4.78 5.25 -1.86
C GLY A 95 5.23 4.91 -0.44
N TRP A 96 4.75 3.78 0.08
CA TRP A 96 5.20 3.14 1.33
C TRP A 96 4.98 3.91 2.64
N ASN A 97 4.35 5.09 2.62
CA ASN A 97 4.00 5.86 3.81
C ASN A 97 3.04 5.08 4.74
N LYS A 98 1.92 4.56 4.20
CA LYS A 98 0.98 3.75 5.01
C LYS A 98 1.50 2.34 5.25
N VAL A 99 2.19 1.73 4.28
CA VAL A 99 2.78 0.38 4.44
C VAL A 99 3.74 0.34 5.61
N SER A 100 4.67 1.31 5.70
CA SER A 100 5.63 1.37 6.80
C SER A 100 4.95 1.48 8.17
N HIS A 101 3.90 2.30 8.28
CA HIS A 101 3.10 2.41 9.50
C HIS A 101 2.44 1.09 9.88
N VAL A 102 1.72 0.46 8.95
CA VAL A 102 1.03 -0.82 9.15
C VAL A 102 2.01 -1.93 9.52
N MET A 103 3.18 -1.97 8.88
CA MET A 103 4.25 -2.91 9.19
C MET A 103 4.80 -2.72 10.61
N GLU A 104 4.93 -1.49 11.09
CA GLU A 104 5.34 -1.23 12.48
C GLU A 104 4.25 -1.62 13.49
N LEU A 105 2.96 -1.48 13.13
CA LEU A 105 1.88 -2.04 13.95
C LEU A 105 1.96 -3.56 14.05
N GLU A 106 2.24 -4.25 12.94
CA GLU A 106 2.51 -5.70 12.96
C GLU A 106 3.70 -6.03 13.86
N ALA A 107 4.82 -5.29 13.72
CA ALA A 107 6.00 -5.48 14.57
C ALA A 107 5.67 -5.37 16.07
N GLN A 108 4.69 -4.53 16.40
CA GLN A 108 4.16 -4.27 17.73
C GLN A 108 3.04 -5.22 18.20
N ASN A 109 2.75 -6.31 17.46
CA ASN A 109 1.70 -7.30 17.74
C ASN A 109 0.26 -6.73 17.68
N TYR A 110 -0.01 -5.80 16.77
CA TYR A 110 -1.40 -5.39 16.54
C TYR A 110 -2.20 -6.50 15.87
N GLN A 111 -3.47 -6.66 16.28
CA GLN A 111 -4.44 -7.48 15.55
C GLN A 111 -5.12 -6.63 14.47
N PHE A 112 -5.16 -7.13 13.24
CA PHE A 112 -5.89 -6.50 12.14
C PHE A 112 -7.29 -7.09 12.04
N ILE A 113 -8.30 -6.29 12.36
CA ILE A 113 -9.69 -6.74 12.49
C ILE A 113 -10.54 -6.02 11.45
N VAL A 114 -11.01 -6.75 10.43
CA VAL A 114 -11.84 -6.21 9.37
C VAL A 114 -13.26 -6.00 9.87
N LEU A 115 -13.79 -4.80 9.60
CA LEU A 115 -15.15 -4.43 9.97
C LEU A 115 -16.14 -4.79 8.83
N PRO A 116 -17.26 -5.46 9.13
CA PRO A 116 -18.12 -6.07 8.11
C PRO A 116 -19.07 -5.09 7.42
N ASN A 117 -19.43 -3.97 8.06
CA ASN A 117 -20.50 -3.06 7.62
C ASN A 117 -20.05 -1.60 7.45
N VAL A 118 -18.75 -1.39 7.35
CA VAL A 118 -18.15 -0.09 7.01
C VAL A 118 -17.21 -0.28 5.84
N PHE A 119 -17.08 0.75 5.01
CA PHE A 119 -16.20 0.74 3.86
C PHE A 119 -15.90 2.17 3.44
N ILE A 120 -14.82 2.32 2.66
CA ILE A 120 -14.46 3.57 1.99
C ILE A 120 -14.55 3.35 0.48
N VAL A 121 -14.98 4.39 -0.24
CA VAL A 121 -15.03 4.38 -1.71
C VAL A 121 -14.13 5.48 -2.25
N HIS A 122 -13.16 5.07 -3.06
CA HIS A 122 -12.33 5.95 -3.86
C HIS A 122 -13.06 6.31 -5.16
N THR A 123 -13.13 7.61 -5.45
CA THR A 123 -13.67 8.14 -6.72
C THR A 123 -12.53 8.41 -7.70
N PRO A 124 -12.69 8.07 -8.99
CA PRO A 124 -11.70 8.43 -10.00
C PRO A 124 -11.35 9.91 -9.95
N HIS A 125 -10.06 10.21 -9.96
CA HIS A 125 -9.54 11.57 -10.01
C HIS A 125 -8.22 11.58 -10.78
N THR A 126 -7.78 12.78 -11.18
CA THR A 126 -6.49 12.93 -11.86
C THR A 126 -5.33 12.49 -10.98
N PRO A 127 -4.28 11.85 -11.54
CA PRO A 127 -3.10 11.47 -10.78
C PRO A 127 -2.44 12.67 -10.09
N SER A 128 -1.90 12.45 -8.89
CA SER A 128 -1.18 13.49 -8.16
C SER A 128 0.19 13.80 -8.78
N TYR A 129 0.75 14.94 -8.42
CA TYR A 129 2.12 15.29 -8.81
C TYR A 129 3.17 14.31 -8.25
N ASP A 130 2.95 13.81 -7.04
CA ASP A 130 3.89 12.89 -6.39
C ASP A 130 3.93 11.52 -7.06
N ILE A 131 2.78 10.99 -7.52
CA ILE A 131 2.79 9.74 -8.31
C ILE A 131 3.51 9.94 -9.64
N ALA A 132 3.36 11.10 -10.28
CA ALA A 132 4.09 11.42 -11.51
C ALA A 132 5.61 11.50 -11.26
N ARG A 133 6.05 12.09 -10.15
CA ARG A 133 7.47 12.11 -9.73
C ARG A 133 8.01 10.70 -9.45
N PHE A 134 7.26 9.88 -8.72
CA PHE A 134 7.63 8.49 -8.44
C PHE A 134 7.83 7.68 -9.74
N ARG A 135 6.90 7.81 -10.70
CA ARG A 135 6.96 7.13 -12.00
C ARG A 135 8.13 7.60 -12.86
N SER A 136 8.39 8.90 -12.89
CA SER A 136 9.41 9.49 -13.77
C SER A 136 10.84 9.50 -13.23
N SER A 137 11.05 9.42 -11.91
CA SER A 137 12.39 9.54 -11.30
C SER A 137 12.95 8.20 -10.81
N PRO A 138 13.96 7.63 -11.48
CA PRO A 138 14.65 6.43 -11.00
C PRO A 138 15.38 6.66 -9.67
N ILE A 139 15.87 7.87 -9.43
CA ILE A 139 16.55 8.25 -8.18
C ILE A 139 15.55 8.21 -7.03
N TYR A 140 14.32 8.72 -7.24
CA TYR A 140 13.27 8.65 -6.24
C TYR A 140 13.01 7.19 -5.82
N ARG A 141 12.80 6.30 -6.80
CA ARG A 141 12.53 4.87 -6.52
C ARG A 141 13.70 4.18 -5.82
N LEU A 142 14.93 4.51 -6.20
CA LEU A 142 16.13 4.00 -5.52
C LEU A 142 16.19 4.47 -4.06
N CYS A 143 15.98 5.77 -3.81
CA CYS A 143 15.95 6.31 -2.46
C CYS A 143 14.84 5.69 -1.61
N LEU A 144 13.64 5.52 -2.17
CA LEU A 144 12.54 4.83 -1.50
C LEU A 144 12.93 3.39 -1.15
N GLN A 145 13.54 2.65 -2.09
CA GLN A 145 13.96 1.28 -1.84
C GLN A 145 15.03 1.17 -0.73
N MET A 146 16.02 2.07 -0.72
CA MET A 146 17.00 2.14 0.38
C MET A 146 16.33 2.42 1.72
N LEU A 147 15.36 3.34 1.75
CA LEU A 147 14.62 3.68 2.94
C LEU A 147 13.76 2.50 3.45
N LYS A 148 13.13 1.74 2.55
CA LYS A 148 12.41 0.49 2.87
C LYS A 148 13.33 -0.49 3.58
N GLU A 149 14.50 -0.76 2.99
CA GLU A 149 15.48 -1.70 3.54
C GLU A 149 16.00 -1.25 4.93
N GLU A 150 16.38 0.02 5.09
CA GLU A 150 16.78 0.60 6.38
C GLU A 150 15.68 0.43 7.43
N PHE A 151 14.42 0.72 7.05
CA PHE A 151 13.27 0.64 7.94
C PHE A 151 13.01 -0.80 8.40
N ILE A 152 13.01 -1.77 7.48
CA ILE A 152 12.78 -3.19 7.81
C ILE A 152 13.88 -3.70 8.75
N MET A 153 15.15 -3.36 8.49
CA MET A 153 16.27 -3.71 9.37
C MET A 153 16.07 -3.13 10.78
N LYS A 154 15.63 -1.87 10.88
CA LYS A 154 15.35 -1.22 12.16
C LYS A 154 14.20 -1.90 12.90
N LEU A 155 13.10 -2.25 12.22
CA LEU A 155 11.98 -2.96 12.84
C LEU A 155 12.39 -4.34 13.37
N ASN A 156 13.14 -5.10 12.56
CA ASN A 156 13.65 -6.42 12.95
C ASN A 156 14.49 -6.32 14.23
N LYS A 157 15.39 -5.34 14.31
CA LYS A 157 16.20 -5.09 15.50
C LYS A 157 15.39 -4.63 16.71
N ASN A 158 14.53 -3.61 16.54
CA ASN A 158 13.85 -2.95 17.65
C ASN A 158 12.74 -3.79 18.28
N TYR A 159 12.07 -4.61 17.47
CA TYR A 159 10.91 -5.40 17.89
C TYR A 159 11.19 -6.91 17.92
N ASN A 160 12.45 -7.32 17.72
CA ASN A 160 12.87 -8.73 17.62
C ASN A 160 12.02 -9.51 16.59
N ARG A 161 11.98 -8.98 15.35
CA ARG A 161 11.22 -9.53 14.22
C ARG A 161 12.15 -10.07 13.13
N HIS A 162 11.57 -10.86 12.23
CA HIS A 162 12.27 -11.46 11.08
C HIS A 162 11.52 -11.19 9.78
N PHE A 163 11.17 -9.94 9.52
CA PHE A 163 10.64 -9.55 8.22
C PHE A 163 11.71 -9.73 7.15
N VAL A 164 11.32 -10.42 6.07
CA VAL A 164 12.20 -10.67 4.92
C VAL A 164 12.36 -9.37 4.13
N TYR A 165 13.60 -9.05 3.76
CA TYR A 165 13.91 -8.01 2.79
C TYR A 165 15.01 -8.48 1.85
N THR A 166 14.93 -8.09 0.59
CA THR A 166 16.00 -8.30 -0.38
C THR A 166 16.91 -7.08 -0.35
N ASN A 167 18.23 -7.30 -0.39
CA ASN A 167 19.22 -6.22 -0.46
C ASN A 167 19.33 -5.68 -1.90
N SER A 168 18.19 -5.33 -2.46
CA SER A 168 18.01 -4.98 -3.87
C SER A 168 18.62 -3.63 -4.20
N SER A 169 18.70 -2.71 -3.22
CA SER A 169 19.34 -1.40 -3.39
C SER A 169 20.80 -1.50 -3.83
N ILE A 170 21.56 -2.49 -3.33
CA ILE A 170 22.96 -2.74 -3.74
C ILE A 170 23.03 -3.07 -5.24
N SER A 171 22.11 -3.91 -5.73
CA SER A 171 22.03 -4.26 -7.15
C SER A 171 21.67 -3.03 -7.99
N LEU A 172 20.65 -2.27 -7.58
CA LEU A 172 20.18 -1.08 -8.28
C LEU A 172 21.21 0.05 -8.31
N MET A 173 21.93 0.26 -7.21
CA MET A 173 23.00 1.26 -7.11
C MET A 173 24.16 0.92 -8.05
N ASN A 174 24.54 -0.35 -8.15
CA ASN A 174 25.55 -0.82 -9.10
C ASN A 174 25.13 -0.58 -10.56
N VAL A 175 23.85 -0.79 -10.90
CA VAL A 175 23.31 -0.47 -12.24
C VAL A 175 23.32 1.04 -12.51
N TYR A 176 22.89 1.85 -11.55
CA TYR A 176 22.88 3.31 -11.67
C TYR A 176 24.29 3.88 -11.87
N LEU A 177 25.27 3.46 -11.06
CA LEU A 177 26.66 3.91 -11.17
C LEU A 177 27.30 3.46 -12.50
N ARG A 178 26.98 2.27 -13.00
CA ARG A 178 27.41 1.80 -14.33
C ARG A 178 26.82 2.62 -15.47
N ARG A 179 25.54 3.02 -15.39
CA ARG A 179 24.88 3.88 -16.39
C ARG A 179 25.42 5.31 -16.37
N ARG A 180 25.69 5.88 -15.18
CA ARG A 180 26.29 7.21 -15.04
C ARG A 180 27.70 7.29 -15.63
N LYS A 181 28.49 6.21 -15.56
CA LYS A 181 29.79 6.13 -16.25
C LYS A 181 29.69 6.04 -17.78
N ARG A 182 28.54 5.63 -18.33
CA ARG A 182 28.31 5.47 -19.78
C ARG A 182 27.60 6.66 -20.44
N ASN A 183 26.88 7.50 -19.68
CA ASN A 183 26.06 8.58 -20.24
C ASN A 183 26.60 9.98 -19.86
N PHE A 184 27.64 10.43 -20.57
CA PHE A 184 27.72 11.83 -21.01
C PHE A 184 26.97 11.84 -22.36
N VAL A 185 25.93 12.68 -22.48
CA VAL A 185 24.91 12.76 -23.56
C VAL A 185 23.56 12.06 -23.22
N LEU A 186 22.51 12.89 -23.13
CA LEU A 186 21.07 12.58 -23.15
C LEU A 186 20.54 12.86 -24.58
N PRO A 187 19.42 12.28 -25.08
CA PRO A 187 18.16 12.09 -24.34
C PRO A 187 17.38 10.78 -24.61
N GLY A 188 16.38 10.53 -23.76
CA GLY A 188 15.25 9.63 -24.02
C GLY A 188 15.55 8.13 -23.89
N SER A 189 15.35 7.55 -22.70
CA SER A 189 15.28 6.09 -22.59
C SER A 189 14.31 5.66 -21.51
N GLN A 190 13.33 4.85 -21.94
CA GLN A 190 12.26 4.27 -21.16
C GLN A 190 12.81 3.50 -19.95
N THR A 191 12.22 3.74 -18.77
CA THR A 191 12.50 2.98 -17.55
C THR A 191 11.93 1.57 -17.67
N THR A 192 12.82 0.57 -17.75
CA THR A 192 12.44 -0.84 -17.73
C THR A 192 11.88 -1.26 -16.37
N VAL A 193 10.98 -2.24 -16.43
CA VAL A 193 10.05 -2.76 -15.40
C VAL A 193 10.71 -3.24 -14.09
N GLU A 194 12.02 -3.49 -14.07
CA GLU A 194 12.73 -4.17 -12.97
C GLU A 194 12.86 -3.39 -11.64
N THR A 195 12.38 -2.14 -11.55
CA THR A 195 12.48 -1.32 -10.31
C THR A 195 11.13 -0.97 -9.69
N ASN A 196 10.04 -1.51 -10.23
CA ASN A 196 8.70 -1.01 -9.95
C ASN A 196 7.78 -2.12 -9.42
N THR A 197 8.20 -2.77 -8.33
CA THR A 197 7.45 -3.88 -7.71
C THR A 197 6.15 -3.44 -7.05
N ASP A 198 6.00 -2.15 -6.75
CA ASP A 198 4.93 -1.67 -5.89
C ASP A 198 3.79 -0.99 -6.67
N TYR A 199 4.05 -0.37 -7.83
CA TYR A 199 3.03 0.28 -8.66
C TYR A 199 3.40 0.20 -10.15
N PRO A 200 2.96 -0.82 -10.91
CA PRO A 200 3.34 -0.96 -12.31
C PRO A 200 2.99 0.31 -13.11
N SER A 201 3.90 0.68 -14.02
CA SER A 201 3.87 1.93 -14.79
C SER A 201 2.68 2.09 -15.74
N ASN A 202 1.85 1.06 -15.89
CA ASN A 202 0.90 0.92 -16.99
C ASN A 202 -0.55 1.27 -16.59
N SER A 203 -0.74 2.38 -15.88
CA SER A 203 -2.06 3.00 -15.77
C SER A 203 -2.00 4.39 -16.40
N GLU A 204 -2.20 4.39 -17.72
CA GLU A 204 -2.77 5.51 -18.47
C GLU A 204 -4.27 5.62 -18.18
#